data_AF-A0A2C6MAF0-F1
#
_entry.id   AF-A0A2C6MAF0-F1
#
_cell.length_a   1.000
_cell.length_b   1.000
_cell.length_c   1.000
_cell.angle_alpha   90.00
_cell.angle_beta   90.00
_cell.angle_gamma   90.00
#
_symmetry.space_group_name_H-M   'P 1'
#
loop_
_entity.id
_entity.type
_entity.pdbx_description
1 polymer ?
#
loop_
_entity_poly.entity_id
_entity_poly.type
_entity_poly.pdbx_seq_one_letter_code
_entity_poly.pdbx_strand_id
1 'polypeptide(L)' 'MRKSYSGEFKAKVVLEILKEEKTISQIASEYGIHPNQLLKWKKEAIRSLAEVL' A
#
# COMPACT_ATOMS: atom_id res chain seq x y z
N MET A 1 -0.26 20.17 -0.81
CA MET A 1 0.56 19.64 0.30
C MET A 1 0.75 18.14 0.13
N ARG A 2 1.98 17.62 0.25
CA ARG A 2 2.26 16.18 0.17
C ARG A 2 1.87 15.54 1.49
N LYS A 3 0.88 14.64 1.50
CA LYS A 3 0.57 13.82 2.68
C LYS A 3 1.72 12.83 2.90
N SER A 4 2.24 12.79 4.13
CA SER A 4 3.23 11.81 4.56
C SER A 4 2.54 10.71 5.35
N TYR A 5 2.92 9.45 5.08
CA TYR A 5 2.37 8.27 5.73
C TYR A 5 3.49 7.54 6.46
N SER A 6 3.23 7.09 7.69
CA SER A 6 4.18 6.29 8.48
C SER A 6 4.45 4.94 7.82
N GLY A 7 5.59 4.32 8.15
CA GLY A 7 5.94 2.98 7.66
C GLY A 7 4.91 1.93 8.06
N GLU A 8 4.45 1.97 9.31
CA GLU A 8 3.41 1.08 9.85
C GLU A 8 2.09 1.20 9.08
N PHE A 9 1.67 2.43 8.78
CA PHE A 9 0.44 2.64 8.02
C PHE A 9 0.55 2.08 6.60
N LYS A 10 1.67 2.32 5.92
CA LYS A 10 1.92 1.75 4.59
C LYS A 10 1.92 0.22 4.63
N ALA A 11 2.56 -0.38 5.64
CA ALA A 11 2.59 -1.83 5.82
C ALA A 11 1.17 -2.40 6.00
N LYS A 12 0.35 -1.78 6.87
CA LYS A 12 -1.07 -2.16 7.05
C LYS A 12 -1.84 -2.13 5.73
N VAL A 13 -1.72 -1.03 4.98
CA VAL A 13 -2.44 -0.87 3.71
C VAL A 13 -1.95 -1.86 2.66
N VAL A 14 -0.64 -2.12 2.58
CA VAL A 14 -0.09 -3.12 1.66
C VAL A 14 -0.56 -4.53 2.01
N LEU A 15 -0.61 -4.89 3.29
CA LEU A 15 -1.16 -6.19 3.71
C LEU A 15 -2.62 -6.35 3.27
N GLU A 16 -3.43 -5.30 3.38
CA GLU A 16 -4.83 -5.30 2.93
C GLU A 16 -4.92 -5.48 1.40
N ILE A 17 -4.02 -4.87 0.64
CA ILE A 17 -3.92 -5.08 -0.82
C ILE A 17 -3.49 -6.52 -1.15
N LEU A 18 -2.60 -7.13 -0.36
CA LEU A 18 -2.11 -8.49 -0.59
C LEU A 18 -3.12 -9.57 -0.18
N LYS A 19 -4.06 -9.26 0.72
CA LYS A 19 -5.18 -10.14 1.05
C LYS A 19 -6.22 -10.26 -0.07
N GLU A 20 -6.24 -9.29 -0.99
CA GLU A 20 -7.14 -9.24 -2.15
C GLU A 20 -8.65 -9.26 -1.81
N GLU A 21 -9.02 -9.02 -0.54
CA GLU A 21 -10.41 -8.89 -0.08
C GLU A 21 -11.09 -7.62 -0.61
N LYS A 22 -10.29 -6.58 -0.88
CA LYS A 22 -10.73 -5.31 -1.47
C LYS A 22 -9.84 -4.97 -2.66
N THR A 23 -10.44 -4.39 -3.69
CA THR A 23 -9.69 -3.83 -4.81
C THR A 23 -8.89 -2.61 -4.37
N ILE A 24 -7.81 -2.30 -5.09
CA ILE A 24 -6.98 -1.11 -4.85
C ILE A 24 -7.83 0.17 -4.91
N SER A 25 -8.84 0.22 -5.78
CA SER A 25 -9.74 1.38 -5.89
C SER A 25 -10.65 1.57 -4.67
N GLN A 26 -11.09 0.48 -4.04
CA GLN A 26 -11.87 0.53 -2.79
C GLN A 26 -10.99 0.99 -1.63
N ILE A 27 -9.79 0.41 -1.49
CA ILE A 27 -8.81 0.81 -0.47
C ILE A 27 -8.40 2.28 -0.66
N ALA A 28 -8.17 2.69 -1.91
CA ALA A 28 -7.89 4.08 -2.28
C ALA A 28 -8.98 5.04 -1.82
N SER A 29 -10.24 4.68 -2.06
CA SER A 29 -11.41 5.47 -1.65
C SER A 29 -11.54 5.54 -0.12
N GLU A 30 -11.33 4.42 0.58
CA GLU A 30 -11.45 4.30 2.03
C GLU A 30 -10.43 5.16 2.78
N TYR A 31 -9.17 5.15 2.34
CA TYR A 31 -8.10 5.94 2.97
C TYR A 31 -7.89 7.32 2.34
N GLY A 32 -8.62 7.66 1.27
CA GLY A 32 -8.43 8.90 0.52
C GLY A 32 -7.04 9.01 -0.13
N ILE A 33 -6.53 7.88 -0.64
CA ILE A 33 -5.19 7.73 -1.22
C ILE A 33 -5.33 7.43 -2.70
N HIS A 34 -4.51 8.06 -3.54
CA HIS A 34 -4.55 7.78 -4.97
C HIS A 34 -4.12 6.32 -5.27
N PRO A 35 -4.83 5.56 -6.13
CA PRO A 35 -4.51 4.16 -6.45
C PRO A 35 -3.04 3.92 -6.85
N ASN A 36 -2.46 4.83 -7.65
CA ASN A 36 -1.05 4.77 -8.03
C ASN A 36 -0.06 4.81 -6.84
N GLN A 37 -0.39 5.49 -5.73
CA GLN A 37 0.44 5.47 -4.52
C GLN A 37 0.39 4.09 -3.85
N LEU A 38 -0.78 3.47 -3.81
CA LEU A 38 -0.96 2.14 -3.26
C LEU A 38 -0.22 1.07 -4.08
N LEU A 39 -0.30 1.16 -5.42
CA LEU A 39 0.48 0.31 -6.32
C LEU A 39 1.99 0.47 -6.11
N LYS A 40 2.46 1.70 -5.89
CA LYS A 40 3.86 1.96 -5.59
C LYS A 40 4.29 1.31 -4.27
N TRP A 41 3.49 1.45 -3.21
CA TRP A 41 3.80 0.82 -1.92
C TRP A 41 3.79 -0.71 -2.00
N LYS A 42 2.85 -1.31 -2.75
CA LYS A 42 2.83 -2.75 -3.01
C LYS A 42 4.15 -3.19 -3.66
N LYS A 43 4.61 -2.48 -4.70
CA LYS A 43 5.89 -2.78 -5.37
C LYS A 43 7.09 -2.63 -4.45
N GLU A 44 7.15 -1.54 -3.68
CA GLU A 44 8.22 -1.29 -2.71
C GLU A 44 8.28 -2.41 -1.66
N ALA A 45 7.14 -2.81 -1.10
CA ALA A 45 7.09 -3.88 -0.11
C ALA A 45 7.50 -5.24 -0.67
N ILE A 46 7.05 -5.61 -1.88
CA ILE A 46 7.45 -6.87 -2.53
C ILE A 46 8.96 -6.88 -2.77
N ARG A 47 9.52 -5.76 -3.24
CA ARG A 47 10.97 -5.64 -3.43
C ARG A 47 11.72 -5.81 -2.11
N SER A 48 11.30 -5.12 -1.04
CA SER A 48 11.95 -5.25 0.26
C SER A 48 11.85 -6.65 0.84
N LEU A 49 10.73 -7.36 0.64
CA LEU A 49 10.60 -8.76 1.03
C LEU A 49 11.58 -9.66 0.27
N ALA A 50 11.75 -9.43 -1.04
CA ALA A 50 12.69 -10.17 -1.87
C ALA A 50 14.17 -9.90 -1.53
N GLU A 51 14.50 -8.75 -0.93
CA GLU A 51 15.86 -8.42 -0.47
C GLU A 51 16.21 -9.03 0.90
N VAL A 52 15.20 -9.45 1.68
CA VAL A 52 15.38 -10.01 3.04
C VAL A 52 15.33 -11.54 3.06
N LEU A 53 14.74 -12.17 2.03
CA LEU A 53 14.71 -13.63 1.82
C LEU A 53 15.97 -14.12 1.10
#